data_AF-A0A7J5EDU3-F1
#
_entry.id   AF-A0A7J5EDU3-F1
#
_cell.length_a   1.000
_cell.length_b   1.000
_cell.length_c   1.000
_cell.angle_alpha   90.00
_cell.angle_beta   90.00
_cell.angle_gamma   90.00
#
_symmetry.space_group_name_H-M   'P 1'
#
loop_
_entity.id
_entity.type
_entity.pdbx_description
1 polymer ?
#
loop_
_entity_poly.entity_id
_entity_poly.type
_entity_poly.pdbx_seq_one_letter_code
_entity_poly.pdbx_strand_id
1 'polypeptide(L)'
;MLNIGILSGKKITSFIFSPQVGTYTIFPDEQYINAQHRIYRMLNQQPGLKDNSMVLTDFYHSKLNSSIAQLATVEHTLALGELDAAATLLAALSPANAIDANYKNYYIAYLHYKTRSCTSTDSSALWQLATGCAARDGDIIHQARSLFNFLHQDGYRIFFDECADSTSRTFKKALPTVAKTKNTKTEITLYPNPATNQFVITFNTSEKIGKIELLINDVTGKWVNNVTLECNDNKIMYDKNLENGIYFITIK
;
A
#
# COMPACT_ATOMS: atom_id res chain seq x y z
N MET A 1 -24.58 -30.83 5.30
CA MET A 1 -23.94 -32.16 5.32
C MET A 1 -23.12 -32.33 4.06
N LEU A 2 -21.80 -32.28 4.19
CA LEU A 2 -20.87 -32.69 3.14
C LEU A 2 -19.79 -33.51 3.85
N ASN A 3 -19.83 -34.82 3.62
CA ASN A 3 -18.88 -35.79 4.16
C ASN A 3 -17.57 -35.67 3.39
N ILE A 4 -16.48 -35.33 4.06
CA ILE A 4 -15.13 -35.50 3.52
C ILE A 4 -14.50 -36.65 4.29
N GLY A 5 -14.34 -37.77 3.58
CA GLY A 5 -13.77 -39.01 4.10
C GLY A 5 -12.32 -38.83 4.52
N ILE A 6 -12.02 -39.38 5.69
CA ILE A 6 -10.67 -39.51 6.24
C ILE A 6 -9.95 -40.62 5.46
N LEU A 7 -8.96 -40.26 4.65
CA LEU A 7 -7.93 -41.20 4.22
C LEU A 7 -6.74 -41.09 5.16
N SER A 8 -6.56 -42.20 5.88
CA SER A 8 -5.49 -42.59 6.79
C SER A 8 -4.07 -42.20 6.35
N GLY A 9 -3.26 -41.75 7.31
CA GLY A 9 -1.92 -42.33 7.48
C GLY A 9 -0.68 -41.59 6.98
N LYS A 10 -0.72 -40.29 6.62
CA LYS A 10 0.51 -39.50 6.45
C LYS A 10 0.40 -38.14 7.14
N LYS A 11 1.26 -37.92 8.15
CA LYS A 11 1.55 -36.61 8.72
C LYS A 11 2.06 -35.70 7.58
N ILE A 12 1.26 -34.75 7.15
CA ILE A 12 1.72 -33.66 6.27
C ILE A 12 2.46 -32.68 7.18
N THR A 13 3.79 -32.83 7.27
CA THR A 13 4.64 -32.02 8.16
C THR A 13 5.21 -30.74 7.53
N SER A 14 4.81 -30.35 6.31
CA SER A 14 5.18 -29.03 5.78
C SER A 14 4.41 -28.68 4.51
N PHE A 15 3.82 -27.49 4.48
CA PHE A 15 3.56 -26.79 3.22
C PHE A 15 4.88 -26.17 2.75
N ILE A 16 5.47 -26.70 1.68
CA ILE A 16 6.60 -26.06 1.02
C ILE A 16 6.01 -24.98 0.12
N PHE A 17 5.93 -23.74 0.62
CA PHE A 17 5.89 -22.59 -0.26
C PHE A 17 7.26 -22.46 -0.89
N SER A 18 7.37 -22.73 -2.19
CA SER A 18 8.54 -22.36 -2.99
C SER A 18 8.45 -20.85 -3.21
N PRO A 19 9.25 -20.01 -2.54
CA PRO A 19 9.27 -18.60 -2.85
C PRO A 19 10.11 -18.46 -4.11
N GLN A 20 9.45 -18.22 -5.24
CA GLN A 20 10.13 -17.61 -6.38
C GLN A 20 10.78 -16.32 -5.86
N VAL A 21 12.11 -16.24 -5.90
CA VAL A 21 12.84 -15.01 -5.52
C VAL A 21 12.64 -14.02 -6.65
N GLY A 22 11.48 -13.38 -6.65
CA GLY A 22 11.30 -12.12 -7.36
C GLY A 22 12.09 -11.05 -6.62
N THR A 23 12.82 -10.22 -7.35
CA THR A 23 13.20 -8.91 -6.85
C THR A 23 11.90 -8.17 -6.52
N TYR A 24 11.61 -7.95 -5.25
CA TYR A 24 10.46 -7.14 -4.87
C TYR A 24 10.84 -5.69 -5.18
N THR A 25 10.19 -5.11 -6.18
CA THR A 25 10.27 -3.67 -6.40
C THR A 25 9.65 -3.00 -5.18
N ILE A 26 10.45 -2.22 -4.46
CA ILE A 26 10.01 -1.43 -3.32
C ILE A 26 9.58 -0.06 -3.87
N PHE A 27 8.37 0.37 -3.55
CA PHE A 27 7.79 1.64 -3.97
C PHE A 27 7.64 2.58 -2.75
N PRO A 28 8.75 3.03 -2.14
CA PRO A 28 8.68 3.70 -0.84
C PRO A 28 7.88 5.00 -0.89
N ASP A 29 8.00 5.77 -1.97
CA ASP A 29 7.31 7.04 -2.13
C ASP A 29 5.81 6.83 -2.37
N GLU A 30 5.45 5.86 -3.21
CA GLU A 30 4.07 5.47 -3.47
C GLU A 30 3.39 4.90 -2.23
N GLN A 31 4.09 4.04 -1.49
CA GLN A 31 3.61 3.51 -0.21
C GLN A 31 3.36 4.62 0.80
N TYR A 32 4.25 5.60 0.85
CA TYR A 32 4.09 6.77 1.69
C TYR A 32 2.86 7.59 1.29
N ILE A 33 2.66 7.88 0.01
CA ILE A 33 1.47 8.59 -0.50
C ILE A 33 0.18 7.80 -0.19
N ASN A 34 0.19 6.48 -0.41
CA ASN A 34 -0.94 5.61 -0.08
C ASN A 34 -1.28 5.64 1.42
N ALA A 35 -0.26 5.64 2.28
CA ALA A 35 -0.47 5.78 3.72
C ALA A 35 -1.11 7.14 4.08
N GLN A 36 -0.69 8.23 3.44
CA GLN A 36 -1.30 9.55 3.67
C GLN A 36 -2.79 9.56 3.30
N HIS A 37 -3.15 8.97 2.15
CA HIS A 37 -4.53 8.77 1.71
C HIS A 37 -5.35 8.00 2.75
N ARG A 38 -4.84 6.86 3.23
CA ARG A 38 -5.51 6.03 4.26
C ARG A 38 -5.71 6.79 5.57
N ILE A 39 -4.65 7.43 6.07
CA ILE A 39 -4.71 8.17 7.34
C ILE A 39 -5.73 9.30 7.21
N TYR A 40 -5.70 10.08 6.13
CA TYR A 40 -6.66 11.19 5.95
C TYR A 40 -8.12 10.71 5.95
N ARG A 41 -8.43 9.62 5.22
CA ARG A 41 -9.77 9.01 5.24
C ARG A 41 -10.16 8.50 6.62
N MET A 42 -9.25 7.83 7.32
CA MET A 42 -9.47 7.35 8.68
C MET A 42 -9.79 8.50 9.64
N LEU A 43 -9.07 9.62 9.56
CA LEU A 43 -9.32 10.81 10.40
C LEU A 43 -10.64 11.53 10.07
N ASN A 44 -11.16 11.38 8.85
CA ASN A 44 -12.52 11.83 8.51
C ASN A 44 -13.59 10.90 9.10
N GLN A 45 -13.36 9.59 9.09
CA GLN A 45 -14.29 8.61 9.65
C GLN A 45 -14.29 8.59 11.18
N GLN A 46 -13.15 8.88 11.80
CA GLN A 46 -12.95 8.87 13.25
C GLN A 46 -12.33 10.20 13.72
N PRO A 47 -13.13 11.28 13.82
CA PRO A 47 -12.61 12.61 14.17
C PRO A 47 -11.88 12.64 15.51
N GLY A 48 -12.32 11.85 16.51
CA GLY A 48 -11.72 11.81 17.84
C GLY A 48 -10.27 11.30 17.88
N LEU A 49 -9.75 10.72 16.80
CA LEU A 49 -8.32 10.40 16.69
C LEU A 49 -7.45 11.66 16.59
N LYS A 50 -7.99 12.75 16.02
CA LYS A 50 -7.29 14.05 15.91
C LYS A 50 -7.17 14.71 17.28
N ASP A 51 -8.24 14.67 18.06
CA ASP A 51 -8.32 15.34 19.38
C ASP A 51 -7.29 14.81 20.39
N ASN A 52 -6.80 13.59 20.20
CA ASN A 52 -5.85 12.92 21.09
C ASN A 52 -4.39 12.96 20.60
N SER A 53 -4.11 13.56 19.43
CA SER A 53 -2.75 13.62 18.87
C SER A 53 -2.51 14.90 18.08
N MET A 54 -1.56 15.72 18.55
CA MET A 54 -1.10 16.91 17.85
C MET A 54 -0.52 16.57 16.47
N VAL A 55 0.24 15.46 16.37
CA VAL A 55 0.80 14.97 15.11
C VAL A 55 -0.29 14.65 14.08
N LEU A 56 -1.38 13.99 14.50
CA LEU A 56 -2.50 13.68 13.60
C LEU A 56 -3.32 14.93 13.24
N THR A 57 -3.45 15.87 14.17
CA THR A 57 -4.08 17.18 13.91
C THR A 57 -3.29 17.98 12.88
N ASP A 58 -1.98 18.11 13.06
CA ASP A 58 -1.09 18.84 12.16
C ASP A 58 -1.03 18.17 10.78
N PHE A 59 -0.93 16.84 10.74
CA PHE A 59 -1.06 16.08 9.49
C PHE A 59 -2.38 16.42 8.79
N TYR A 60 -3.50 16.33 9.48
CA TYR A 60 -4.83 16.60 8.89
C TYR A 60 -4.92 18.02 8.33
N HIS A 61 -4.51 19.02 9.11
CA HIS A 61 -4.49 20.43 8.69
C HIS A 61 -3.58 20.67 7.49
N SER A 62 -2.39 20.03 7.46
CA SER A 62 -1.46 20.14 6.32
C SER A 62 -2.05 19.63 5.00
N LYS A 63 -3.07 18.76 5.06
CA LYS A 63 -3.71 18.16 3.88
C LYS A 63 -4.99 18.85 3.44
N LEU A 64 -5.57 19.77 4.20
CA LEU A 64 -6.87 20.41 3.89
C LEU A 64 -6.95 21.00 2.48
N ASN A 65 -5.84 21.56 1.98
CA ASN A 65 -5.76 22.18 0.64
C ASN A 65 -5.07 21.29 -0.40
N SER A 66 -4.87 20.00 -0.10
CA SER A 66 -4.19 19.06 -1.00
C SER A 66 -5.17 18.25 -1.85
N SER A 67 -4.66 17.60 -2.90
CA SER A 67 -5.43 16.67 -3.73
C SER A 67 -6.00 15.50 -2.92
N ILE A 68 -5.36 15.09 -1.81
CA ILE A 68 -5.88 14.05 -0.91
C ILE A 68 -7.21 14.48 -0.28
N ALA A 69 -7.28 15.71 0.24
CA ALA A 69 -8.50 16.24 0.83
C ALA A 69 -9.60 16.39 -0.21
N GLN A 70 -9.27 16.94 -1.38
CA GLN A 70 -10.22 17.11 -2.47
C GLN A 70 -10.76 15.77 -2.98
N LEU A 71 -9.92 14.74 -3.12
CA LEU A 71 -10.33 13.39 -3.50
C LEU A 71 -11.23 12.74 -2.44
N ALA A 72 -10.96 12.95 -1.15
CA ALA A 72 -11.85 12.49 -0.08
C ALA A 72 -13.21 13.21 -0.12
N THR A 73 -13.24 14.51 -0.45
CA THR A 73 -14.50 15.25 -0.67
C THR A 73 -15.26 14.71 -1.87
N VAL A 74 -14.58 14.41 -2.99
CA VAL A 74 -15.20 13.76 -4.16
C VAL A 74 -15.83 12.43 -3.78
N GLU A 75 -15.10 11.57 -3.08
CA GLU A 75 -15.57 10.26 -2.61
C GLU A 75 -16.83 10.40 -1.75
N HIS A 76 -16.83 11.33 -0.79
CA HIS A 76 -17.98 11.61 0.05
C HIS A 76 -19.19 12.11 -0.74
N THR A 77 -18.97 13.05 -1.67
CA THR A 77 -20.01 13.64 -2.52
C THR A 77 -20.66 12.58 -3.43
N LEU A 78 -19.83 11.69 -4.01
CA LEU A 78 -20.30 10.54 -4.79
C LEU A 78 -21.10 9.56 -3.93
N ALA A 79 -20.70 9.33 -2.67
CA ALA A 79 -21.41 8.46 -1.73
C ALA A 79 -22.78 9.02 -1.33
N LEU A 80 -22.93 10.35 -1.27
CA LEU A 80 -24.21 11.03 -1.04
C LEU A 80 -25.12 11.06 -2.29
N GLY A 81 -24.59 10.72 -3.47
CA GLY A 81 -25.33 10.78 -4.73
C GLY A 81 -25.41 12.16 -5.36
N GLU A 82 -24.60 13.11 -4.90
CA GLU A 82 -24.54 14.48 -5.42
C GLU A 82 -23.67 14.55 -6.69
N LEU A 83 -24.16 13.94 -7.79
CA LEU A 83 -23.34 13.69 -8.98
C LEU A 83 -22.81 14.96 -9.66
N ASP A 84 -23.60 16.03 -9.72
CA ASP A 84 -23.19 17.32 -10.32
C ASP A 84 -22.10 18.03 -9.49
N ALA A 85 -22.21 17.96 -8.17
CA ALA A 85 -21.21 18.50 -7.26
C ALA A 85 -19.90 17.71 -7.39
N ALA A 86 -19.98 16.39 -7.44
CA ALA A 86 -18.82 15.53 -7.68
C ALA A 86 -18.16 15.81 -9.04
N ALA A 87 -18.95 16.02 -10.10
CA ALA A 87 -18.45 16.39 -11.43
C ALA A 87 -17.66 17.70 -11.40
N THR A 88 -18.20 18.71 -10.70
CA THR A 88 -17.55 20.03 -10.54
C THR A 88 -16.24 19.90 -9.77
N LEU A 89 -16.22 19.16 -8.67
CA LEU A 89 -15.01 18.91 -7.88
C LEU A 89 -13.95 18.16 -8.70
N LEU A 90 -14.34 17.15 -9.45
CA LEU A 90 -13.43 16.39 -10.32
C LEU A 90 -12.83 17.24 -11.45
N ALA A 91 -13.63 18.14 -12.04
CA ALA A 91 -13.13 19.06 -13.07
C ALA A 91 -12.06 20.01 -12.50
N ALA A 92 -12.27 20.52 -11.28
CA ALA A 92 -11.35 21.44 -10.61
C ALA A 92 -10.11 20.75 -9.99
N LEU A 93 -10.19 19.44 -9.70
CA LEU A 93 -9.11 18.68 -9.09
C LEU A 93 -7.85 18.66 -9.97
N SER A 94 -6.73 19.14 -9.46
CA SER A 94 -5.41 18.94 -10.06
C SER A 94 -4.64 17.86 -9.26
N PRO A 95 -4.37 16.68 -9.85
CA PRO A 95 -3.59 15.64 -9.19
C PRO A 95 -2.16 16.10 -8.87
N ALA A 96 -1.68 15.85 -7.64
CA ALA A 96 -0.31 16.20 -7.27
C ALA A 96 0.73 15.13 -7.67
N ASN A 97 0.27 13.89 -7.90
CA ASN A 97 1.11 12.73 -8.24
C ASN A 97 0.32 11.70 -9.07
N ALA A 98 1.01 10.64 -9.51
CA ALA A 98 0.40 9.60 -10.33
C ALA A 98 -0.72 8.82 -9.62
N ILE A 99 -0.60 8.61 -8.30
CA ILE A 99 -1.64 7.94 -7.50
C ILE A 99 -2.91 8.82 -7.48
N ASP A 100 -2.78 10.13 -7.21
CA ASP A 100 -3.91 11.05 -7.24
C ASP A 100 -4.58 11.09 -8.62
N ALA A 101 -3.80 10.97 -9.69
CA ALA A 101 -4.33 10.89 -11.05
C ALA A 101 -5.14 9.59 -11.26
N ASN A 102 -4.67 8.47 -10.71
CA ASN A 102 -5.40 7.20 -10.72
C ASN A 102 -6.72 7.29 -9.95
N TYR A 103 -6.73 7.95 -8.78
CA TYR A 103 -7.96 8.25 -8.05
C TYR A 103 -8.93 9.10 -8.86
N LYS A 104 -8.44 10.19 -9.49
CA LYS A 104 -9.26 11.04 -10.37
C LYS A 104 -9.87 10.23 -11.51
N ASN A 105 -9.07 9.43 -12.22
CA ASN A 105 -9.51 8.61 -13.35
C ASN A 105 -10.58 7.60 -12.92
N TYR A 106 -10.41 6.96 -11.77
CA TYR A 106 -11.42 6.06 -11.22
C TYR A 106 -12.72 6.79 -10.93
N TYR A 107 -12.68 7.93 -10.24
CA TYR A 107 -13.89 8.65 -9.85
C TYR A 107 -14.63 9.26 -11.06
N ILE A 108 -13.92 9.66 -12.12
CA ILE A 108 -14.55 10.04 -13.40
C ILE A 108 -15.31 8.86 -14.00
N ALA A 109 -14.67 7.68 -14.09
CA ALA A 109 -15.32 6.49 -14.63
C ALA A 109 -16.51 6.04 -13.77
N TYR A 110 -16.39 6.15 -12.44
CA TYR A 110 -17.48 5.84 -11.51
C TYR A 110 -18.65 6.83 -11.63
N LEU A 111 -18.36 8.12 -11.79
CA LEU A 111 -19.37 9.14 -12.05
C LEU A 111 -20.13 8.84 -13.35
N HIS A 112 -19.41 8.58 -14.44
CA HIS A 112 -20.01 8.21 -15.73
C HIS A 112 -20.85 6.94 -15.65
N TYR A 113 -20.45 5.98 -14.82
CA TYR A 113 -21.28 4.81 -14.52
C TYR A 113 -22.58 5.21 -13.83
N LYS A 114 -22.52 6.05 -12.79
CA LYS A 114 -23.71 6.52 -12.05
C LYS A 114 -24.67 7.32 -12.92
N THR A 115 -24.15 8.11 -13.87
CA THR A 115 -24.94 8.90 -14.82
C THR A 115 -25.34 8.14 -16.09
N ARG A 116 -24.96 6.86 -16.23
CA ARG A 116 -25.17 6.04 -17.44
C ARG A 116 -24.54 6.64 -18.71
N SER A 117 -23.43 7.35 -18.56
CA SER A 117 -22.68 8.00 -19.64
C SER A 117 -21.29 7.38 -19.84
N CYS A 118 -21.08 6.12 -19.43
CA CYS A 118 -19.82 5.41 -19.66
C CYS A 118 -19.43 5.40 -21.13
N THR A 119 -18.18 5.73 -21.39
CA THR A 119 -17.54 5.75 -22.70
C THR A 119 -16.53 4.62 -22.84
N SER A 120 -16.05 4.37 -24.07
CA SER A 120 -14.92 3.46 -24.30
C SER A 120 -13.63 3.91 -23.60
N THR A 121 -13.48 5.23 -23.37
CA THR A 121 -12.38 5.81 -22.59
C THR A 121 -12.45 5.39 -21.13
N ASP A 122 -13.65 5.39 -20.52
CA ASP A 122 -13.85 4.95 -19.14
C ASP A 122 -13.52 3.46 -18.98
N SER A 123 -14.00 2.62 -19.91
CA SER A 123 -13.68 1.19 -19.91
C SER A 123 -12.17 0.93 -20.04
N SER A 124 -11.48 1.72 -20.87
CA SER A 124 -10.03 1.60 -21.04
C SER A 124 -9.26 2.05 -19.79
N ALA A 125 -9.69 3.15 -19.16
CA ALA A 125 -9.10 3.64 -17.92
C ALA A 125 -9.31 2.64 -16.76
N LEU A 126 -10.51 2.09 -16.61
CA LEU A 126 -10.81 1.07 -15.61
C LEU A 126 -10.04 -0.21 -15.85
N TRP A 127 -9.85 -0.63 -17.10
CA TRP A 127 -9.00 -1.77 -17.42
C TRP A 127 -7.55 -1.52 -16.98
N GLN A 128 -6.97 -0.37 -17.34
CA GLN A 128 -5.60 -0.01 -16.96
C GLN A 128 -5.41 -0.03 -15.44
N LEU A 129 -6.35 0.58 -14.71
CA LEU A 129 -6.34 0.57 -13.25
C LEU A 129 -6.53 -0.86 -12.69
N ALA A 130 -7.45 -1.65 -13.23
CA ALA A 130 -7.71 -2.98 -12.71
C ALA A 130 -6.49 -3.92 -12.87
N THR A 131 -5.72 -3.76 -13.94
CA THR A 131 -4.46 -4.49 -14.19
C THR A 131 -3.24 -3.92 -13.45
N GLY A 132 -3.38 -2.75 -12.81
CA GLY A 132 -2.28 -2.09 -12.11
C GLY A 132 -1.86 -2.79 -10.80
N CYS A 133 -0.86 -2.22 -10.14
CA CYS A 133 -0.32 -2.69 -8.87
C CYS A 133 -0.81 -1.78 -7.75
N ALA A 134 -1.59 -2.29 -6.79
CA ALA A 134 -2.10 -1.46 -5.68
C ALA A 134 -0.97 -0.79 -4.87
N ALA A 135 0.19 -1.44 -4.76
CA ALA A 135 1.33 -0.89 -4.02
C ALA A 135 2.00 0.32 -4.70
N ARG A 136 1.97 0.39 -6.04
CA ARG A 136 2.58 1.47 -6.84
C ARG A 136 1.54 2.49 -7.28
N ASP A 137 0.44 1.99 -7.82
CA ASP A 137 -0.59 2.77 -8.51
C ASP A 137 -1.72 3.21 -7.56
N GLY A 138 -1.71 2.69 -6.34
CA GLY A 138 -2.52 3.10 -5.20
C GLY A 138 -3.69 2.19 -4.85
N ASP A 139 -4.28 2.37 -3.67
CA ASP A 139 -5.35 1.48 -3.20
C ASP A 139 -6.62 1.53 -4.06
N ILE A 140 -6.78 2.58 -4.86
CA ILE A 140 -7.90 2.75 -5.79
C ILE A 140 -8.00 1.61 -6.80
N ILE A 141 -6.88 0.93 -7.09
CA ILE A 141 -6.82 -0.26 -7.95
C ILE A 141 -7.80 -1.34 -7.45
N HIS A 142 -7.95 -1.51 -6.13
CA HIS A 142 -8.93 -2.46 -5.60
C HIS A 142 -10.37 -2.06 -5.94
N GLN A 143 -10.71 -0.77 -5.82
CA GLN A 143 -12.04 -0.28 -6.18
C GLN A 143 -12.29 -0.36 -7.69
N ALA A 144 -11.26 -0.11 -8.51
CA ALA A 144 -11.31 -0.26 -9.96
C ALA A 144 -11.59 -1.71 -10.37
N ARG A 145 -10.92 -2.69 -9.75
CA ARG A 145 -11.16 -4.13 -9.99
C ARG A 145 -12.60 -4.52 -9.67
N SER A 146 -13.13 -4.05 -8.55
CA SER A 146 -14.52 -4.29 -8.16
C SER A 146 -15.50 -3.69 -9.16
N LEU A 147 -15.32 -2.43 -9.55
CA LEU A 147 -16.19 -1.78 -10.52
C LEU A 147 -16.09 -2.43 -11.91
N PHE A 148 -14.89 -2.78 -12.35
CA PHE A 148 -14.67 -3.44 -13.64
C PHE A 148 -15.43 -4.77 -13.73
N ASN A 149 -15.30 -5.62 -12.71
CA ASN A 149 -15.98 -6.92 -12.66
C ASN A 149 -17.50 -6.76 -12.53
N PHE A 150 -17.97 -5.70 -11.87
CA PHE A 150 -19.39 -5.40 -11.81
C PHE A 150 -19.97 -4.99 -13.17
N LEU A 151 -19.22 -4.17 -13.92
CA LEU A 151 -19.62 -3.70 -15.25
C LEU A 151 -19.55 -4.78 -16.33
N HIS A 152 -18.53 -5.63 -16.29
CA HIS A 152 -18.30 -6.68 -17.27
C HIS A 152 -18.75 -8.03 -16.71
N GLN A 153 -20.06 -8.29 -16.83
CA GLN A 153 -20.72 -9.49 -16.30
C GLN A 153 -20.37 -10.78 -17.07
N ASP A 154 -19.53 -10.70 -18.11
CA ASP A 154 -19.16 -11.82 -19.00
C ASP A 154 -18.19 -12.83 -18.37
N GLY A 155 -17.99 -12.75 -17.05
CA GLY A 155 -17.16 -13.64 -16.27
C GLY A 155 -16.31 -12.88 -15.27
N TYR A 156 -16.36 -13.31 -14.01
CA TYR A 156 -15.52 -12.75 -12.95
C TYR A 156 -14.05 -12.87 -13.34
N ARG A 157 -13.35 -11.74 -13.49
CA ARG A 157 -11.92 -11.73 -13.78
C ARG A 157 -11.13 -11.62 -12.48
N ILE A 158 -10.17 -12.53 -12.34
CA ILE A 158 -9.17 -12.46 -11.28
C ILE A 158 -8.04 -11.55 -11.77
N PHE A 159 -7.81 -10.46 -11.04
CA PHE A 159 -6.69 -9.56 -11.27
C PHE A 159 -5.56 -9.92 -10.30
N PHE A 160 -4.34 -9.91 -10.80
CA PHE A 160 -3.12 -10.04 -10.00
C PHE A 160 -2.41 -8.69 -10.00
N ASP A 161 -1.74 -8.36 -8.89
CA ASP A 161 -0.94 -7.15 -8.82
C ASP A 161 0.32 -7.30 -9.68
N GLU A 162 0.34 -6.62 -10.84
CA GLU A 162 1.51 -6.56 -11.71
C GLU A 162 2.46 -5.45 -11.25
N CYS A 163 3.16 -5.70 -10.15
CA CYS A 163 4.10 -4.77 -9.51
C CYS A 163 5.52 -4.81 -10.10
N ALA A 164 5.75 -5.54 -11.19
CA ALA A 164 7.04 -5.54 -11.86
C ALA A 164 7.21 -4.24 -12.67
N ASP A 165 8.37 -3.60 -12.57
CA ASP A 165 8.68 -2.43 -13.39
C ASP A 165 8.73 -2.83 -14.86
N SER A 166 7.94 -2.12 -15.66
CA SER A 166 7.69 -2.42 -17.07
C SER A 166 8.86 -2.13 -18.01
N THR A 167 10.07 -1.91 -17.49
CA THR A 167 11.30 -1.81 -18.32
C THR A 167 11.76 -3.15 -18.88
N SER A 168 11.11 -4.27 -18.51
CA SER A 168 11.27 -5.56 -19.18
C SER A 168 9.92 -6.20 -19.52
N ARG A 169 9.17 -5.53 -20.40
CA ARG A 169 8.13 -6.20 -21.21
C ARG A 169 8.80 -7.08 -22.26
N THR A 170 9.48 -8.13 -21.83
CA THR A 170 9.96 -9.18 -22.72
C THR A 170 9.13 -10.43 -22.46
N PHE A 171 8.36 -10.79 -23.47
CA PHE A 171 7.63 -12.04 -23.65
C PHE A 171 8.12 -13.19 -22.77
N LYS A 172 7.15 -13.84 -22.09
CA LYS A 172 7.20 -15.19 -21.50
C LYS A 172 8.49 -15.95 -21.83
N LYS A 173 9.52 -15.83 -21.00
CA LYS A 173 10.63 -16.79 -20.99
C LYS A 173 10.28 -17.90 -20.01
N ALA A 174 10.37 -19.13 -20.50
CA ALA A 174 10.20 -20.35 -19.73
C ALA A 174 10.98 -20.30 -18.41
N LEU A 175 10.41 -20.93 -17.37
CA LEU A 175 11.00 -21.10 -16.05
C LEU A 175 12.47 -21.51 -16.16
N PRO A 176 13.43 -20.70 -15.66
CA PRO A 176 14.80 -21.14 -15.56
C PRO A 176 14.88 -22.25 -14.51
N THR A 177 15.52 -23.37 -14.87
CA THR A 177 15.89 -24.42 -13.93
C THR A 177 16.87 -23.83 -12.90
N VAL A 178 16.37 -23.50 -11.71
CA VAL A 178 17.17 -22.87 -10.66
C VAL A 178 18.11 -23.92 -10.06
N ALA A 179 19.42 -23.74 -10.31
CA ALA A 179 20.46 -24.36 -9.49
C ALA A 179 20.31 -23.84 -8.05
N LYS A 180 20.19 -24.75 -7.09
CA LYS A 180 20.07 -24.46 -5.66
C LYS A 180 21.29 -23.68 -5.17
N THR A 181 21.20 -22.36 -5.16
CA THR A 181 22.05 -21.51 -4.33
C THR A 181 21.40 -21.41 -2.96
N LYS A 182 22.13 -21.82 -1.92
CA LYS A 182 21.76 -21.59 -0.51
C LYS A 182 21.74 -20.07 -0.28
N ASN A 183 20.59 -19.44 -0.40
CA ASN A 183 20.39 -18.07 0.04
C ASN A 183 20.09 -18.08 1.54
N THR A 184 21.03 -17.55 2.32
CA THR A 184 20.86 -17.18 3.73
C THR A 184 20.01 -15.91 3.81
N LYS A 185 18.68 -16.04 3.66
CA LYS A 185 17.76 -14.91 3.73
C LYS A 185 17.78 -14.34 5.15
N THR A 186 18.14 -13.06 5.29
CA THR A 186 18.01 -12.32 6.55
C THR A 186 16.56 -11.84 6.69
N GLU A 187 15.82 -12.34 7.67
CA GLU A 187 14.48 -11.80 7.99
C GLU A 187 14.62 -10.70 9.04
N ILE A 188 13.87 -9.61 8.90
CA ILE A 188 13.93 -8.47 9.84
C ILE A 188 12.57 -8.37 10.54
N THR A 189 12.57 -8.31 11.87
CA THR A 189 11.36 -8.11 12.67
C THR A 189 11.50 -6.87 13.55
N LEU A 190 10.39 -6.16 13.73
CA LEU A 190 10.31 -4.95 14.55
C LEU A 190 9.23 -5.14 15.63
N TYR A 191 9.62 -5.02 16.90
CA TYR A 191 8.71 -5.21 18.03
C TYR A 191 9.09 -4.32 19.24
N PRO A 192 8.13 -3.79 20.01
CA PRO A 192 6.69 -3.84 19.76
C PRO A 192 6.24 -2.83 18.71
N ASN A 193 5.15 -3.16 18.01
CA ASN A 193 4.37 -2.21 17.19
C ASN A 193 2.88 -2.41 17.55
N PRO A 194 2.23 -1.46 18.24
CA PRO A 194 2.71 -0.12 18.63
C PRO A 194 3.83 -0.14 19.69
N ALA A 195 4.78 0.79 19.59
CA ALA A 195 5.85 0.99 20.57
C ALA A 195 5.47 2.09 21.57
N THR A 196 5.97 2.01 22.81
CA THR A 196 5.87 3.11 23.79
C THR A 196 7.01 4.09 23.61
N ASN A 197 8.23 3.70 24.03
CA ASN A 197 9.45 4.52 23.87
C ASN A 197 10.63 3.75 23.26
N GLN A 198 10.49 2.42 23.17
CA GLN A 198 11.54 1.53 22.71
C GLN A 198 10.98 0.53 21.71
N PHE A 199 11.77 0.19 20.71
CA PHE A 199 11.53 -0.95 19.84
C PHE A 199 12.83 -1.68 19.56
N VAL A 200 12.69 -2.96 19.23
CA VAL A 200 13.79 -3.87 18.93
C VAL A 200 13.67 -4.29 17.48
N ILE A 201 14.75 -4.09 16.74
CA ILE A 201 14.95 -4.66 15.41
C ILE A 201 15.72 -5.96 15.59
N THR A 202 15.16 -7.09 15.17
CA THR A 202 15.83 -8.39 15.19
C THR A 202 16.07 -8.86 13.77
N PHE A 203 17.29 -9.33 13.51
CA PHE A 203 17.70 -9.90 12.24
C PHE A 203 17.85 -11.41 12.39
N ASN A 204 16.96 -12.18 11.77
CA ASN A 204 17.06 -13.62 11.71
C ASN A 204 18.01 -14.00 10.58
N THR A 205 19.31 -13.99 10.88
CA THR A 205 20.38 -14.38 9.96
C THR A 205 21.48 -15.14 10.68
N SER A 206 22.13 -16.04 9.95
CA SER A 206 23.31 -16.78 10.41
C SER A 206 24.59 -15.93 10.39
N GLU A 207 24.58 -14.77 9.73
CA GLU A 207 25.73 -13.88 9.61
C GLU A 207 25.68 -12.78 10.68
N LYS A 208 26.85 -12.32 11.13
CA LYS A 208 26.91 -11.16 12.03
C LYS A 208 26.68 -9.90 11.23
N ILE A 209 25.63 -9.17 11.57
CA ILE A 209 25.41 -7.82 11.04
C ILE A 209 26.35 -6.88 11.77
N GLY A 210 27.08 -6.05 11.03
CA GLY A 210 27.98 -5.04 11.59
C GLY A 210 27.20 -3.77 11.92
N LYS A 211 27.39 -2.74 11.11
CA LYS A 211 26.71 -1.45 11.25
C LYS A 211 25.46 -1.40 10.37
N ILE A 212 24.42 -0.77 10.87
CA ILE A 212 23.25 -0.38 10.08
C ILE A 212 23.04 1.12 10.15
N GLU A 213 22.43 1.69 9.12
CA GLU A 213 21.87 3.05 9.15
C GLU A 213 20.36 2.98 9.41
N LEU A 214 19.93 3.55 10.52
CA LEU A 214 18.52 3.62 10.91
C LEU A 214 17.97 5.03 10.62
N LEU A 215 16.97 5.06 9.76
CA LEU A 215 16.36 6.24 9.18
C LEU A 215 14.89 6.30 9.62
N ILE A 216 14.51 7.32 10.40
CA ILE A 216 13.16 7.45 10.98
C ILE A 216 12.51 8.73 10.47
N ASN A 217 11.35 8.57 9.82
CA ASN A 217 10.51 9.65 9.31
C ASN A 217 9.15 9.64 9.98
N ASP A 218 8.57 10.81 10.23
CA ASP A 218 7.17 10.91 10.67
C ASP A 218 6.19 10.74 9.50
N VAL A 219 4.88 10.77 9.80
CA VAL A 219 3.83 10.72 8.77
C VAL A 219 3.83 11.89 7.79
N THR A 220 4.51 13.00 8.12
CA THR A 220 4.67 14.17 7.26
C THR A 220 5.90 14.06 6.35
N GLY A 221 6.71 13.00 6.52
CA GLY A 221 7.90 12.74 5.72
C GLY A 221 9.10 13.54 6.21
N LYS A 222 8.97 14.21 7.36
CA LYS A 222 10.05 14.94 8.01
C LYS A 222 10.99 13.94 8.66
N TRP A 223 12.29 14.14 8.42
CA TRP A 223 13.35 13.39 9.08
C TRP A 223 13.35 13.68 10.58
N VAL A 224 13.09 12.65 11.38
CA VAL A 224 13.04 12.74 12.85
C VAL A 224 14.36 12.28 13.44
N ASN A 225 14.96 11.24 12.86
CA ASN A 225 16.29 10.79 13.27
C ASN A 225 17.03 10.05 12.15
N ASN A 226 18.36 10.19 12.14
CA ASN A 226 19.27 9.34 11.39
C ASN A 226 20.40 8.92 12.32
N VAL A 227 20.57 7.62 12.56
CA VAL A 227 21.62 7.10 13.43
C VAL A 227 22.25 5.84 12.84
N THR A 228 23.58 5.77 12.90
CA THR A 228 24.32 4.55 12.62
C THR A 228 24.46 3.75 13.91
N LEU A 229 24.00 2.49 13.91
CA LEU A 229 23.99 1.63 15.09
C LEU A 229 24.82 0.36 14.81
N GLU A 230 25.60 -0.04 15.81
CA GLU A 230 26.27 -1.35 15.81
C GLU A 230 25.26 -2.42 16.22
N CYS A 231 25.17 -3.50 15.45
CA CYS A 231 24.28 -4.60 15.73
C CYS A 231 24.95 -5.58 16.70
N ASN A 232 24.35 -5.77 17.87
CA ASN A 232 24.83 -6.72 18.87
C ASN A 232 23.90 -7.95 18.86
N ASP A 233 24.45 -9.13 18.60
CA ASP A 233 23.70 -10.40 18.54
C ASP A 233 22.48 -10.36 17.62
N ASN A 234 22.65 -9.71 16.45
CA ASN A 234 21.59 -9.54 15.45
C ASN A 234 20.34 -8.85 16.02
N LYS A 235 20.51 -8.04 17.07
CA LYS A 235 19.47 -7.24 17.69
C LYS A 235 19.95 -5.81 17.88
N ILE A 236 19.03 -4.89 17.64
CA ILE A 236 19.24 -3.48 17.93
C ILE A 236 18.07 -3.02 18.76
N MET A 237 18.38 -2.60 19.97
CA MET A 237 17.43 -1.90 20.82
C MET A 237 17.59 -0.41 20.54
N TYR A 238 16.54 0.19 20.01
CA TYR A 238 16.47 1.62 19.82
C TYR A 238 15.57 2.19 20.90
N ASP A 239 16.16 3.02 21.75
CA ASP A 239 15.48 3.73 22.83
C ASP A 239 15.68 5.23 22.61
N LYS A 240 14.62 5.91 22.20
CA LYS A 240 14.59 7.37 22.08
C LYS A 240 13.16 7.82 22.30
N ASN A 241 13.00 8.88 23.09
CA ASN A 241 11.74 9.58 23.25
C ASN A 241 11.35 10.22 21.92
N LEU A 242 10.61 9.48 21.10
CA LEU A 242 9.87 9.99 19.96
C LEU A 242 8.54 10.55 20.48
N GLU A 243 8.06 11.64 19.89
CA GLU A 243 6.73 12.15 20.22
C GLU A 243 5.66 11.11 19.85
N ASN A 244 4.48 11.17 20.49
CA ASN A 244 3.40 10.25 20.17
C ASN A 244 2.95 10.43 18.70
N GLY A 245 3.19 9.42 17.87
CA GLY A 245 2.91 9.48 16.44
C GLY A 245 3.17 8.17 15.71
N ILE A 246 2.91 8.18 14.40
CA ILE A 246 3.25 7.07 13.50
C ILE A 246 4.56 7.42 12.81
N TYR A 247 5.45 6.43 12.72
CA TYR A 247 6.77 6.59 12.12
C TYR A 247 7.04 5.52 11.07
N PHE A 248 7.77 5.93 10.03
CA PHE A 248 8.30 5.04 9.01
C PHE A 248 9.79 4.83 9.26
N ILE A 249 10.20 3.55 9.32
CA ILE A 249 11.57 3.14 9.62
C ILE A 249 12.17 2.52 8.38
N THR A 250 13.31 3.06 7.94
CA THR A 250 14.14 2.50 6.87
C THR A 250 15.45 2.02 7.46
N ILE A 251 15.89 0.82 7.07
CA ILE A 251 17.14 0.21 7.51
C ILE A 251 18.01 0.03 6.26
N LYS A 252 19.24 0.54 6.29
CA LYS A 252 20.25 0.33 5.24
C LYS A 252 21.48 -0.38 5.79
#